data_AF-A0A8C6UCH9-F1
#
_entry.id   AF-A0A8C6UCH9-F1
#
_cell.length_a   1.000
_cell.length_b   1.000
_cell.length_c   1.000
_cell.angle_alpha   90.00
_cell.angle_beta   90.00
_cell.angle_gamma   90.00
#
_symmetry.space_group_name_H-M   'P 1'
#
loop_
_entity.id
_entity.type
_entity.pdbx_description
1 polymer ?
#
loop_
_entity_poly.entity_id
_entity_poly.type
_entity_poly.pdbx_seq_one_letter_code
_entity_poly.pdbx_strand_id
1 'polypeptide(L)'
;MKDIKPAKQKDLHFDSYHSYYHGNRTCPSVPTVKNGFKQGMKLEGIDPQHPSMYFVLTVVCGYRLRLHFDGYSDCHDFWVNANSSDIHPTGWCEATDHKLHTPKGQTLPTTLRI
;
A
#
# COMPACT_ATOMS: atom_id res chain seq x y z
N MET A 1 -27.43 6.52 26.92
CA MET A 1 -26.66 6.64 25.67
C MET A 1 -25.31 7.24 26.04
N LYS A 2 -24.20 6.53 25.81
CA LYS A 2 -22.85 7.05 26.08
C LYS A 2 -22.13 7.14 24.74
N ASP A 3 -21.85 8.38 24.34
CA ASP A 3 -21.20 8.71 23.08
C ASP A 3 -19.80 8.09 23.02
N ILE A 4 -19.60 7.23 22.02
CA ILE A 4 -18.33 6.61 21.70
C ILE A 4 -17.47 7.69 21.02
N LYS A 5 -16.39 8.12 21.69
CA LYS A 5 -15.37 8.97 21.08
C LYS A 5 -14.72 8.20 19.91
N PRO A 6 -14.49 8.83 18.74
CA PRO A 6 -13.82 8.14 17.64
C PRO A 6 -12.40 7.75 18.06
N ALA A 7 -12.07 6.48 17.87
CA ALA A 7 -10.74 5.95 18.09
C ALA A 7 -9.76 6.68 17.15
N LYS A 8 -8.68 7.20 17.73
CA LYS A 8 -7.58 7.83 16.99
C LYS A 8 -7.02 6.85 15.97
N GLN A 9 -7.13 7.19 14.70
CA GLN A 9 -6.41 6.56 13.60
C GLN A 9 -4.90 6.71 13.88
N LYS A 10 -4.26 5.58 14.22
CA LYS A 10 -2.82 5.52 14.48
C LYS A 10 -2.09 5.26 13.16
N ASP A 11 -2.10 6.26 12.28
CA ASP A 11 -1.26 6.28 11.07
C ASP A 11 0.03 7.03 11.38
N LEU A 12 0.86 6.48 12.27
CA LEU A 12 2.22 6.94 12.46
C LEU A 12 3.08 5.72 12.75
N HIS A 13 3.74 5.20 11.72
CA HIS A 13 4.98 4.47 11.95
C HIS A 13 5.96 5.46 12.59
N PHE A 14 6.24 5.22 13.86
CA PHE A 14 6.84 6.11 14.85
C PHE A 14 8.36 6.28 14.69
N ASP A 15 8.94 5.79 13.61
CA ASP A 15 10.41 5.73 13.46
C ASP A 15 11.04 7.07 13.04
N SER A 16 10.23 8.08 12.71
CA SER A 16 10.75 9.41 12.34
C SER A 16 10.74 10.44 13.49
N TYR A 17 10.02 10.21 14.60
CA TYR A 17 9.87 11.24 15.63
C TYR A 17 11.03 11.25 16.64
N HIS A 18 11.66 10.09 16.90
CA HIS A 18 12.76 9.99 17.86
C HIS A 18 14.14 10.36 17.30
N SER A 19 14.34 10.32 15.98
CA SER A 19 15.58 10.77 15.35
C SER A 19 15.67 12.30 15.21
N TYR A 20 14.54 13.01 15.32
CA TYR A 20 14.48 14.46 15.08
C TYR A 20 15.22 15.31 16.13
N TYR A 21 15.41 14.78 17.36
CA TYR A 21 16.03 15.54 18.46
C TYR A 21 17.50 15.21 18.74
N HIS A 22 18.07 14.20 18.07
CA HIS A 22 19.48 13.87 18.20
C HIS A 22 20.22 14.06 16.87
N GLY A 23 20.60 15.31 16.60
CA GLY A 23 21.85 15.65 15.90
C GLY A 23 22.04 15.14 14.47
N ASN A 24 21.38 15.75 13.49
CA ASN A 24 22.02 16.28 12.28
C ASN A 24 21.01 17.07 11.42
N ARG A 25 21.40 18.29 11.03
CA ARG A 25 20.57 19.26 10.29
C ARG A 25 20.41 18.90 8.81
N THR A 26 19.68 17.83 8.51
CA THR A 26 19.14 17.64 7.15
C THR A 26 17.68 17.21 7.25
N CYS A 27 16.78 18.11 6.89
CA CYS A 27 15.42 17.73 6.53
C CYS A 27 15.51 16.59 5.52
N PRO A 28 14.77 15.48 5.66
CA PRO A 28 14.64 14.51 4.58
C PRO A 28 14.19 15.30 3.35
N SER A 29 15.08 15.46 2.37
CA SER A 29 14.75 16.14 1.13
C SER A 29 13.53 15.47 0.55
N VAL A 30 12.52 16.24 0.15
CA VAL A 30 11.37 15.70 -0.60
C VAL A 30 11.96 14.93 -1.78
N PRO A 31 11.81 13.59 -1.88
CA PRO A 31 12.37 12.83 -2.99
C PRO A 31 12.05 13.49 -4.34
N THR A 32 13.04 14.00 -5.06
CA THR A 32 12.84 14.72 -6.33
C THR A 32 12.56 13.77 -7.51
N VAL A 33 12.59 12.47 -7.26
CA VAL A 33 12.39 11.43 -8.27
C VAL A 33 10.89 11.21 -8.47
N LYS A 34 10.39 11.48 -9.68
CA LYS A 34 9.04 11.05 -10.07
C LYS A 34 9.01 9.52 -10.02
N ASN A 35 8.15 8.96 -9.18
CA ASN A 35 7.91 7.52 -9.20
C ASN A 35 7.27 7.13 -10.55
N GLY A 36 7.50 5.91 -11.03
CA GLY A 36 6.99 5.44 -12.32
C GLY A 36 5.50 5.10 -12.34
N PHE A 37 4.81 5.23 -11.20
CA PHE A 37 3.42 4.79 -11.05
C PHE A 37 2.45 5.80 -11.67
N LYS A 38 1.42 5.27 -12.32
CA LYS A 38 0.32 6.04 -12.90
C LYS A 38 -0.99 5.54 -12.32
N GLN A 39 -1.96 6.44 -12.19
CA GLN A 39 -3.32 6.06 -11.81
C GLN A 39 -3.86 4.96 -12.75
N GLY A 40 -4.51 3.96 -12.17
CA GLY A 40 -5.05 2.79 -12.87
C GLY A 40 -4.05 1.64 -13.04
N MET A 41 -2.76 1.81 -12.71
CA MET A 41 -1.81 0.70 -12.71
C MET A 41 -2.22 -0.37 -11.69
N LYS A 42 -2.03 -1.63 -12.06
CA LYS A 42 -2.21 -2.80 -11.19
C LYS A 42 -0.88 -3.18 -10.56
N LEU A 43 -0.92 -3.53 -9.28
CA LEU A 43 0.19 -3.97 -8.47
C LEU A 43 -0.24 -5.16 -7.63
N GLU A 44 0.72 -5.85 -7.04
CA GLU A 44 0.50 -6.84 -6.01
C GLU A 44 1.07 -6.30 -4.70
N GLY A 45 0.40 -6.51 -3.58
CA GLY A 45 0.93 -6.02 -2.30
C GLY A 45 0.20 -6.55 -1.10
N ILE A 46 0.79 -6.26 0.06
CA ILE A 46 0.34 -6.76 1.35
C ILE A 46 -0.76 -5.86 1.92
N ASP A 47 -1.77 -6.47 2.55
CA ASP A 47 -2.72 -5.74 3.38
C ASP A 47 -2.08 -5.37 4.73
N PRO A 48 -2.00 -4.07 5.11
CA PRO A 48 -1.49 -3.66 6.40
C PRO A 48 -2.20 -4.31 7.61
N GLN A 49 -3.46 -4.72 7.46
CA GLN A 49 -4.22 -5.42 8.50
C GLN A 49 -3.99 -6.93 8.49
N HIS A 50 -3.52 -7.48 7.36
CA HIS A 50 -3.26 -8.90 7.16
C HIS A 50 -1.90 -9.12 6.47
N PRO A 51 -0.77 -9.01 7.21
CA PRO A 51 0.58 -9.02 6.64
C PRO A 51 1.00 -10.29 5.88
N SER A 52 0.23 -11.37 6.00
CA SER A 52 0.48 -12.65 5.32
C SER A 52 -0.37 -12.84 4.06
N MET A 53 -1.15 -11.83 3.66
CA MET A 53 -2.07 -11.91 2.54
C MET A 53 -1.69 -10.89 1.47
N TYR A 54 -1.46 -11.38 0.25
CA TYR A 54 -1.18 -10.56 -0.92
C TYR A 54 -2.46 -10.34 -1.72
N PHE A 55 -2.68 -9.14 -2.23
CA PHE A 55 -3.86 -8.76 -3.01
C PHE A 55 -3.49 -8.01 -4.28
N VAL A 56 -4.42 -7.99 -5.24
CA VAL A 56 -4.35 -7.08 -6.38
C VAL A 56 -4.76 -5.68 -5.94
N LEU A 57 -3.87 -4.72 -6.20
CA LEU A 57 -4.01 -3.32 -5.82
C LEU A 57 -4.05 -2.44 -7.07
N THR A 58 -4.92 -1.43 -7.06
CA THR A 58 -4.97 -0.39 -8.09
C THR A 58 -4.42 0.92 -7.55
N VAL A 59 -3.51 1.54 -8.30
CA VAL A 59 -3.02 2.88 -8.00
C VAL A 59 -4.15 3.89 -8.23
N VAL A 60 -4.60 4.55 -7.18
CA VAL A 60 -5.62 5.60 -7.29
C VAL A 60 -4.98 6.97 -7.50
N CYS A 61 -3.86 7.26 -6.82
CA CYS A 61 -3.10 8.48 -7.05
C CYS A 61 -1.67 8.44 -6.49
N GLY A 62 -0.80 9.31 -7.04
CA GLY A 62 0.11 10.11 -6.23
C GLY A 62 1.59 9.73 -6.14
N TYR A 63 2.31 10.66 -5.52
CA TYR A 63 3.73 10.59 -5.15
C TYR A 63 3.96 9.68 -3.91
N ARG A 64 3.07 9.83 -2.92
CA ARG A 64 2.69 8.78 -1.96
C ARG A 64 1.49 8.06 -2.57
N LEU A 65 1.57 6.74 -2.70
CA LEU A 65 0.58 5.96 -3.42
C LEU A 65 -0.65 5.74 -2.55
N ARG A 66 -1.83 6.10 -3.05
CA ARG A 66 -3.09 5.54 -2.54
C ARG A 66 -3.42 4.28 -3.32
N LEU A 67 -3.53 3.16 -2.64
CA LEU A 67 -3.82 1.86 -3.23
C LEU A 67 -5.21 1.39 -2.85
N HIS A 68 -5.93 0.89 -3.85
CA HIS A 68 -7.28 0.34 -3.73
C HIS A 68 -7.24 -1.17 -3.90
N PHE A 69 -7.90 -1.89 -3.00
CA PHE A 69 -8.14 -3.32 -3.19
C PHE A 69 -9.24 -3.53 -4.22
N ASP A 70 -8.90 -4.13 -5.37
CA ASP A 70 -9.89 -4.45 -6.40
C ASP A 70 -11.04 -5.23 -5.79
N GLY A 71 -12.29 -4.85 -6.08
CA GLY A 71 -13.48 -5.56 -5.61
C GLY A 71 -13.86 -5.35 -4.14
N TYR A 72 -13.17 -4.47 -3.42
CA TYR A 72 -13.54 -4.03 -2.07
C TYR A 72 -14.04 -2.58 -2.06
N SER A 73 -14.61 -2.16 -0.94
CA SER A 73 -15.00 -0.75 -0.72
C SER A 73 -13.77 0.15 -0.57
N ASP A 74 -13.87 1.39 -1.02
CA ASP A 74 -12.81 2.41 -0.94
C ASP A 74 -12.40 2.78 0.49
N CYS A 75 -13.24 2.46 1.49
CA CYS A 75 -12.89 2.56 2.91
C CYS A 75 -11.73 1.65 3.34
N HIS A 76 -11.36 0.66 2.52
CA HIS A 76 -10.19 -0.18 2.72
C HIS A 76 -8.94 0.34 1.99
N ASP A 77 -9.03 1.44 1.25
CA ASP A 77 -7.87 2.05 0.61
C ASP A 77 -6.82 2.46 1.65
N PHE A 78 -5.55 2.30 1.30
CA PHE A 78 -4.45 2.66 2.19
C PHE A 78 -3.36 3.44 1.46
N TRP A 79 -2.55 4.14 2.25
CA TRP A 79 -1.46 4.97 1.76
C TRP A 79 -0.10 4.32 2.01
N VAL A 80 0.72 4.24 0.96
CA VAL A 80 2.06 3.66 1.01
C VAL A 80 3.07 4.52 0.26
N ASN A 81 4.34 4.44 0.63
CA ASN A 81 5.40 5.10 -0.12
C ASN A 81 5.71 4.32 -1.40
N ALA A 82 6.08 5.01 -2.48
CA ALA A 82 6.41 4.38 -3.76
C ALA A 82 7.66 3.48 -3.71
N ASN A 83 8.46 3.55 -2.64
CA ASN A 83 9.63 2.72 -2.39
C ASN A 83 9.39 1.65 -1.29
N SER A 84 8.14 1.40 -0.90
CA SER A 84 7.83 0.33 0.05
C SER A 84 8.23 -1.03 -0.52
N SER A 85 8.77 -1.89 0.35
CA SER A 85 9.06 -3.30 0.05
C SER A 85 7.82 -4.15 -0.12
N ASP A 86 6.64 -3.64 0.28
CA ASP A 86 5.41 -4.42 0.43
C ASP A 86 4.48 -4.27 -0.79
N ILE A 87 4.97 -3.57 -1.82
CA ILE A 87 4.32 -3.40 -3.11
C ILE A 87 5.23 -3.94 -4.21
N HIS A 88 4.64 -4.68 -5.13
CA HIS A 88 5.33 -5.45 -6.14
C HIS A 88 4.68 -5.28 -7.51
N PRO A 89 5.44 -5.46 -8.61
CA PRO A 89 4.84 -5.54 -9.94
C PRO A 89 3.91 -6.75 -10.04
N THR A 90 2.98 -6.70 -10.99
CA THR A 90 2.18 -7.87 -11.39
C THR A 90 3.06 -9.07 -11.71
N GLY A 91 2.65 -10.26 -11.28
CA GLY A 91 3.33 -11.54 -11.49
C GLY A 91 4.33 -11.90 -10.37
N TRP A 92 4.57 -11.01 -9.40
CA TRP A 92 5.53 -11.27 -8.33
C TRP A 92 5.11 -12.44 -7.44
N CYS A 93 3.83 -12.54 -7.10
CA CYS A 93 3.29 -13.62 -6.28
C CYS A 93 3.49 -14.97 -6.95
N GLU A 94 3.22 -15.07 -8.26
CA GLU A 94 3.46 -16.30 -9.03
C GLU A 94 4.95 -16.65 -9.08
N ALA A 95 5.81 -15.66 -9.35
CA ALA A 95 7.26 -15.85 -9.43
C ALA A 95 7.91 -16.26 -8.09
N THR A 96 7.25 -15.97 -6.96
CA THR A 96 7.79 -16.20 -5.62
C THR A 96 7.00 -17.23 -4.81
N ASP A 97 6.07 -17.95 -5.45
CA ASP A 97 5.20 -18.96 -4.84
C ASP A 97 4.33 -18.41 -3.68
N HIS A 98 3.91 -17.16 -3.79
CA HIS A 98 2.93 -16.55 -2.89
C HIS A 98 1.52 -16.65 -3.44
N LYS A 99 0.57 -16.86 -2.52
CA LYS A 99 -0.86 -16.89 -2.86
C LYS A 99 -1.39 -15.47 -3.03
N LEU A 100 -1.82 -15.16 -4.26
CA LEU A 100 -2.56 -13.94 -4.54
C LEU A 100 -4.04 -14.11 -4.20
N HIS A 101 -4.53 -13.29 -3.27
CA HIS A 101 -5.92 -13.28 -2.83
C HIS A 101 -6.78 -12.41 -3.75
N THR A 102 -7.92 -12.96 -4.10
CA THR A 102 -8.91 -12.34 -4.98
C THR A 102 -10.21 -12.14 -4.24
N PRO A 103 -10.95 -11.06 -4.52
CA PRO A 103 -12.32 -10.91 -4.02
C PRO A 103 -13.17 -12.10 -4.45
N LYS A 104 -14.10 -12.49 -3.57
CA LYS A 104 -15.00 -13.62 -3.85
C LYS A 104 -15.79 -13.35 -5.13
N GLY A 105 -15.63 -14.21 -6.12
CA GLY A 105 -16.36 -14.15 -7.39
C GLY A 105 -15.64 -13.44 -8.53
N GLN A 106 -14.40 -12.96 -8.35
CA GLN A 106 -13.62 -12.33 -9.41
C GLN A 106 -12.55 -13.29 -9.94
N THR A 107 -12.68 -13.71 -11.20
CA THR A 107 -11.61 -14.37 -11.94
C THR A 107 -10.59 -13.32 -12.34
N LEU A 108 -9.34 -13.40 -11.86
CA LEU A 108 -8.30 -12.49 -12.34
C LEU A 108 -8.14 -12.64 -13.85
N PRO A 109 -8.04 -11.53 -14.61
CA PRO A 109 -7.73 -11.61 -16.03
C PRO A 109 -6.41 -12.37 -16.20
N THR A 110 -6.34 -13.23 -17.23
CA THR A 110 -5.17 -14.07 -17.55
C THR A 110 -3.86 -13.28 -17.60
N THR A 111 -3.92 -11.98 -17.90
CA THR A 111 -2.79 -11.04 -17.89
C THR A 111 -2.14 -10.81 -16.51
N LEU A 112 -2.79 -11.20 -15.41
CA LEU A 112 -2.22 -11.22 -14.06
C LEU A 112 -1.74 -12.62 -13.65
N ARG A 113 -1.72 -13.59 -14.57
CA ARG A 113 -1.27 -14.99 -14.38
C ARG A 113 -0.05 -15.33 -15.26
N ILE A 114 0.79 -14.33 -15.53
CA ILE A 114 1.97 -14.46 -16.41
C ILE A 114 3.22 -14.03 -15.66
#